data_AF-A0A8D5GDC4-F1
#
_entry.id   AF-A0A8D5GDC4-F1
#
_cell.length_a   1.000
_cell.length_b   1.000
_cell.length_c   1.000
_cell.angle_alpha   90.00
_cell.angle_beta   90.00
_cell.angle_gamma   90.00
#
_symmetry.space_group_name_H-M   'P 1'
#
loop_
_entity.id
_entity.type
_entity.pdbx_description
1 polymer ?
#
loop_
_entity_poly.entity_id
_entity_poly.type
_entity_poly.pdbx_seq_one_letter_code
_entity_poly.pdbx_strand_id
1 'polypeptide(L)'
;MFKKAVLLWGFLILASVAIADETTLQAGFDQKYQDYFGTNSQSLLPFSSIEKSDWKKLQASRPLKVVFVEPDKYYNSKLYTLTMYQATDDGQYYLDVKGGFWGMDDLIYGPLSAKELQ
;
A
#
# COMPACT_ATOMS: atom_id res chain seq x y z
N MET A 1 47.88 -37.83 -25.52
CA MET A 1 46.96 -38.27 -24.44
C MET A 1 46.77 -37.07 -23.50
N PHE A 2 45.63 -36.41 -23.26
CA PHE A 2 44.21 -36.58 -23.59
C PHE A 2 43.53 -35.17 -23.53
N LYS A 3 42.62 -34.90 -24.48
CA LYS A 3 41.33 -34.14 -24.42
C LYS A 3 41.30 -32.68 -23.92
N LYS A 4 40.95 -31.67 -24.76
CA LYS A 4 39.62 -31.23 -25.27
C LYS A 4 38.66 -30.60 -24.23
N ALA A 5 38.34 -29.31 -24.51
CA ALA A 5 37.03 -28.63 -24.40
C ALA A 5 36.52 -28.28 -22.98
N VAL A 6 35.69 -27.26 -22.70
CA VAL A 6 34.55 -26.61 -23.40
C VAL A 6 34.33 -25.20 -22.80
N LEU A 7 33.89 -24.23 -23.63
CA LEU A 7 33.31 -22.94 -23.22
C LEU A 7 32.13 -23.12 -22.26
N LEU A 8 31.99 -22.24 -21.26
CA LEU A 8 30.65 -21.90 -20.75
C LEU A 8 30.56 -20.40 -20.47
N TRP A 9 29.97 -19.72 -21.46
CA TRP A 9 29.25 -18.48 -21.28
C TRP A 9 28.24 -18.64 -20.14
N GLY A 10 28.51 -17.99 -19.01
CA GLY A 10 27.52 -17.75 -17.97
C GLY A 10 26.94 -16.36 -18.14
N PHE A 11 25.94 -16.24 -18.98
CA PHE A 11 25.06 -15.06 -19.06
C PHE A 11 24.39 -14.92 -17.69
N LEU A 12 24.90 -14.05 -16.82
CA LEU A 12 24.22 -13.72 -15.58
C LEU A 12 23.07 -12.77 -15.96
N ILE A 13 21.90 -13.35 -16.24
CA ILE A 13 20.65 -12.59 -16.33
C ILE A 13 20.37 -12.09 -14.91
N LEU A 14 20.80 -10.85 -14.63
CA LEU A 14 20.23 -10.07 -13.54
C LEU A 14 18.76 -9.86 -13.88
N ALA A 15 17.92 -10.73 -13.33
CA ALA A 15 16.51 -10.42 -13.20
C ALA A 15 16.43 -9.19 -12.30
N SER A 16 16.31 -8.01 -12.91
CA SER A 16 15.83 -6.81 -12.25
C SER A 16 14.41 -7.10 -11.80
N VAL A 17 14.26 -7.69 -10.62
CA VAL A 17 13.03 -7.58 -9.86
C VAL A 17 12.89 -6.09 -9.61
N ALA A 18 11.97 -5.47 -10.33
CA ALA A 18 11.60 -4.09 -10.11
C ALA A 18 11.08 -4.00 -8.67
N ILE A 19 11.98 -3.61 -7.76
CA ILE A 19 11.63 -3.01 -6.49
C ILE A 19 11.02 -1.66 -6.90
N ALA A 20 9.76 -1.69 -7.33
CA ALA A 20 8.90 -0.53 -7.31
C ALA A 20 8.76 -0.22 -5.82
N ASP A 21 9.72 0.59 -5.38
CA ASP A 21 10.13 0.87 -4.01
C ASP A 21 8.89 1.35 -3.24
N GLU A 22 8.64 0.81 -2.06
CA GLU A 22 7.51 1.20 -1.19
C GLU A 22 7.44 2.73 -1.02
N THR A 23 8.62 3.35 -1.03
CA THR A 23 8.88 4.79 -1.07
C THR A 23 8.22 5.51 -2.27
N THR A 24 8.21 4.89 -3.46
CA THR A 24 7.63 5.46 -4.69
C THR A 24 6.10 5.45 -4.62
N LEU A 25 5.51 4.36 -4.09
CA LEU A 25 4.05 4.28 -3.95
C LEU A 25 3.55 5.29 -2.92
N GLN A 26 4.22 5.40 -1.77
CA GLN A 26 3.84 6.38 -0.75
C GLN A 26 3.94 7.80 -1.29
N ALA A 27 5.06 8.16 -1.95
CA ALA A 27 5.22 9.49 -2.52
C ALA A 27 4.15 9.82 -3.59
N GLY A 28 3.82 8.85 -4.45
CA GLY A 28 2.76 9.01 -5.44
C GLY A 28 1.38 9.20 -4.82
N PHE A 29 1.08 8.42 -3.77
CA PHE A 29 -0.15 8.54 -2.99
C PHE A 29 -0.26 9.91 -2.31
N ASP A 30 0.80 10.33 -1.61
CA ASP A 30 0.86 11.61 -0.92
C ASP A 30 0.68 12.77 -1.89
N GLN A 31 1.36 12.73 -3.04
CA GLN A 31 1.23 13.76 -4.07
C GLN A 31 -0.18 13.81 -4.66
N LYS A 32 -0.76 12.65 -4.99
CA LYS A 32 -2.07 12.56 -5.64
C LYS A 32 -3.21 12.99 -4.73
N TYR A 33 -3.10 12.69 -3.43
CA TYR A 33 -4.16 12.92 -2.44
C TYR A 33 -3.84 14.04 -1.46
N GLN A 34 -2.82 14.87 -1.73
CA GLN A 34 -2.39 15.96 -0.84
C GLN A 34 -3.54 16.87 -0.38
N ASP A 35 -4.53 17.15 -1.23
CA ASP A 35 -5.65 18.06 -0.91
C ASP A 35 -6.65 17.46 0.11
N TYR A 36 -6.62 16.13 0.30
CA TYR A 36 -7.38 15.43 1.34
C TYR A 36 -6.65 15.44 2.68
N PHE A 37 -5.37 15.81 2.70
CA PHE A 37 -4.53 15.84 3.89
C PHE A 37 -4.30 17.27 4.37
N GLY A 38 -4.45 17.48 5.67
CA GLY A 38 -4.25 18.78 6.30
C GLY A 38 -5.29 19.10 7.37
N THR A 39 -4.93 20.02 8.26
CA THR A 39 -5.75 20.39 9.42
C THR A 39 -7.12 20.96 9.04
N ASN A 40 -7.24 21.49 7.81
CA ASN A 40 -8.43 22.18 7.33
C ASN A 40 -9.24 21.35 6.32
N SER A 41 -8.74 20.18 5.92
CA SER A 41 -9.44 19.32 4.97
C SER A 41 -10.50 18.50 5.72
N GLN A 42 -11.75 18.59 5.26
CA GLN A 42 -12.89 17.81 5.79
C GLN A 42 -13.37 16.75 4.77
N SER A 43 -12.60 16.56 3.70
CA SER A 43 -12.95 15.64 2.62
C SER A 43 -12.45 14.24 2.93
N LEU A 44 -13.29 13.23 2.66
CA LEU A 44 -12.85 11.84 2.67
C LEU A 44 -12.17 11.50 1.34
N LEU A 45 -11.26 10.53 1.36
CA LEU A 45 -10.63 10.02 0.14
C LEU A 45 -11.73 9.46 -0.76
N PRO A 46 -11.63 9.65 -2.08
CA PRO A 46 -12.68 9.29 -3.03
C PRO A 46 -12.63 7.79 -3.38
N PHE A 47 -12.55 6.94 -2.35
CA PHE A 47 -12.45 5.49 -2.48
C PHE A 47 -13.70 4.80 -1.94
N SER A 48 -13.95 3.60 -2.43
CA SER A 48 -14.95 2.71 -1.85
C SER A 48 -14.53 2.29 -0.44
N SER A 49 -15.44 2.46 0.52
CA SER A 49 -15.24 2.03 1.90
C SER A 49 -15.58 0.55 2.08
N ILE A 50 -14.86 -0.12 2.96
CA ILE A 50 -15.11 -1.49 3.40
C ILE A 50 -15.64 -1.42 4.84
N GLU A 51 -16.70 -2.18 5.12
CA GLU A 51 -17.20 -2.35 6.48
C GLU A 51 -16.18 -3.06 7.37
N LYS A 52 -16.07 -2.64 8.63
CA LYS A 52 -15.09 -3.19 9.59
C LYS A 52 -15.20 -4.71 9.75
N SER A 53 -16.42 -5.26 9.69
CA SER A 53 -16.66 -6.70 9.76
C SER A 53 -16.07 -7.44 8.56
N ASP A 54 -16.17 -6.87 7.37
CA ASP A 54 -15.65 -7.46 6.14
C ASP A 54 -14.14 -7.27 6.04
N TRP A 55 -13.61 -6.16 6.54
CA TRP A 55 -12.16 -6.00 6.70
C TRP A 55 -11.55 -7.10 7.55
N LYS A 56 -12.15 -7.42 8.72
CA LYS A 56 -11.68 -8.52 9.57
C LYS A 56 -11.72 -9.87 8.88
N LYS A 57 -12.77 -10.16 8.11
CA LYS A 57 -12.86 -11.40 7.31
C LYS A 57 -11.78 -11.42 6.23
N LEU A 58 -11.51 -10.28 5.61
CA LEU A 58 -10.48 -10.15 4.58
C LEU A 58 -9.10 -10.42 5.17
N GLN A 59 -8.74 -9.77 6.27
CA GLN A 59 -7.48 -9.99 6.98
C GLN A 59 -7.30 -11.46 7.41
N ALA A 60 -8.39 -12.15 7.75
CA ALA A 60 -8.35 -13.56 8.13
C ALA A 60 -8.29 -14.53 6.94
N SER A 61 -8.75 -14.11 5.75
CA SER A 61 -8.91 -14.98 4.58
C SER A 61 -7.77 -14.87 3.57
N ARG A 62 -6.94 -13.84 3.64
CA ARG A 62 -5.82 -13.67 2.69
C ARG A 62 -4.56 -13.08 3.34
N PRO A 63 -3.37 -13.40 2.81
CA PRO A 63 -2.13 -12.77 3.21
C PRO A 63 -2.07 -11.30 2.77
N LEU A 64 -1.82 -10.42 3.74
CA LEU A 64 -1.62 -8.99 3.51
C LEU A 64 -0.19 -8.59 3.89
N LYS A 65 0.51 -7.91 2.98
CA LYS A 65 1.79 -7.27 3.24
C LYS A 65 1.56 -5.79 3.55
N VAL A 66 2.15 -5.27 4.61
CA VAL A 66 2.21 -3.83 4.85
C VAL A 66 3.15 -3.20 3.82
N VAL A 67 2.69 -2.17 3.12
CA VAL A 67 3.46 -1.40 2.15
C VAL A 67 4.06 -0.16 2.81
N PHE A 68 3.24 0.61 3.53
CA PHE A 68 3.72 1.71 4.36
C PHE A 68 2.78 1.97 5.53
N VAL A 69 3.32 2.63 6.56
CA VAL A 69 2.59 3.14 7.71
C VAL A 69 2.96 4.60 7.89
N GLU A 70 1.97 5.48 7.91
CA GLU A 70 2.15 6.90 8.14
C GLU A 70 1.36 7.33 9.39
N PRO A 71 2.02 7.49 10.56
CA PRO A 71 1.39 7.98 11.77
C PRO A 71 1.19 9.50 11.71
N ASP A 72 0.32 10.02 12.59
CA ASP A 72 0.11 11.46 12.81
C ASP A 72 -0.23 12.27 11.54
N LYS A 73 -0.88 11.63 10.57
CA LYS A 73 -1.34 12.29 9.35
C LYS A 73 -2.63 13.03 9.63
N TYR A 74 -2.68 14.32 9.28
CA TYR A 74 -3.93 15.07 9.30
C TYR A 74 -4.82 14.63 8.14
N TYR A 75 -5.98 14.07 8.46
CA TYR A 75 -6.97 13.61 7.50
C TYR A 75 -8.36 13.86 8.09
N ASN A 76 -9.32 14.32 7.30
CA ASN A 76 -10.67 14.67 7.77
C ASN A 76 -10.64 15.54 9.06
N SER A 77 -9.74 16.53 9.07
CA SER A 77 -9.51 17.50 10.16
C SER A 77 -9.12 16.88 11.51
N LYS A 78 -8.62 15.64 11.54
CA LYS A 78 -8.13 14.95 12.74
C LYS A 78 -6.82 14.21 12.44
N LEU A 79 -6.17 13.70 13.48
CA LEU A 79 -4.96 12.88 13.33
C LEU A 79 -5.34 11.40 13.18
N TYR A 80 -4.71 10.76 12.20
CA TYR A 80 -4.86 9.34 11.90
C TYR A 80 -3.50 8.68 11.66
N THR A 81 -3.48 7.36 11.85
CA THR A 81 -2.46 6.49 11.28
C THR A 81 -3.02 5.86 10.02
N LEU A 82 -2.35 6.06 8.88
CA LEU A 82 -2.65 5.42 7.62
C LEU A 82 -1.79 4.17 7.49
N THR A 83 -2.38 3.02 7.22
CA THR A 83 -1.66 1.80 6.89
C THR A 83 -2.10 1.29 5.53
N MET A 84 -1.17 1.26 4.57
CA MET A 84 -1.41 0.68 3.27
C MET A 84 -1.00 -0.80 3.28
N TYR A 85 -1.91 -1.67 2.90
CA TYR A 85 -1.67 -3.09 2.69
C TYR A 85 -1.74 -3.42 1.21
N GLN A 86 -0.99 -4.44 0.80
CA GLN A 86 -1.14 -5.12 -0.47
C GLN A 86 -1.46 -6.59 -0.21
N ALA A 87 -2.52 -7.09 -0.82
CA ALA A 87 -2.82 -8.52 -0.83
C ALA A 87 -1.81 -9.26 -1.72
N THR A 88 -1.13 -10.27 -1.18
CA THR A 88 0.00 -10.91 -1.88
C THR A 88 -0.43 -11.93 -2.94
N ASP A 89 -1.72 -12.27 -2.97
CA ASP A 89 -2.34 -13.22 -3.88
C ASP A 89 -2.83 -12.57 -5.18
N ASP A 90 -3.42 -11.37 -5.10
CA ASP A 90 -4.00 -10.65 -6.25
C ASP A 90 -3.37 -9.27 -6.51
N GLY A 91 -2.51 -8.77 -5.61
CA GLY A 91 -1.83 -7.49 -5.74
C GLY A 91 -2.70 -6.27 -5.47
N GLN A 92 -3.96 -6.44 -5.03
CA GLN A 92 -4.86 -5.35 -4.67
C GLN A 92 -4.39 -4.63 -3.40
N TYR A 93 -4.69 -3.34 -3.31
CA TYR A 93 -4.33 -2.51 -2.18
C TYR A 93 -5.53 -2.20 -1.29
N TYR A 94 -5.26 -2.03 -0.01
CA TYR A 94 -6.25 -1.70 1.02
C TYR A 94 -5.67 -0.67 1.96
N LEU A 95 -6.42 0.39 2.24
CA LEU A 95 -6.01 1.45 3.14
C LEU A 95 -6.83 1.37 4.43
N ASP A 96 -6.15 1.19 5.55
CA ASP A 96 -6.71 1.17 6.90
C ASP A 96 -6.32 2.47 7.61
N VAL A 97 -7.32 3.27 7.99
CA VAL A 97 -7.13 4.62 8.55
C VAL A 97 -7.73 4.65 9.96
N LYS A 98 -6.85 4.61 10.95
CA LYS A 98 -7.21 4.50 12.38
C LYS A 98 -6.85 5.75 13.13
N GLY A 99 -7.77 6.28 13.92
CA GLY A 99 -7.52 7.48 14.72
C GLY A 99 -8.78 8.27 14.98
N GLY A 100 -8.72 9.57 14.67
CA GLY A 100 -9.84 10.47 14.87
C GLY A 100 -10.12 10.80 16.34
N PHE A 101 -11.38 11.13 16.66
CA PHE A 101 -11.74 11.61 18.00
C PHE A 101 -11.60 10.45 19.01
N TRP A 102 -10.61 10.54 19.91
CA TRP A 102 -10.24 9.49 20.89
C TRP A 102 -9.78 8.15 20.29
N GLY A 103 -9.32 8.13 19.03
CA GLY A 103 -8.84 6.89 18.40
C GLY A 103 -9.94 5.89 18.04
N MET A 104 -11.19 6.33 17.97
CA MET A 104 -12.35 5.45 17.71
C MET A 104 -12.73 5.35 16.24
N ASP A 105 -12.24 6.26 15.39
CA ASP A 105 -12.56 6.27 13.97
C ASP A 105 -11.70 5.23 13.25
N ASP A 106 -12.35 4.40 12.44
CA ASP A 106 -11.76 3.31 11.68
C ASP A 106 -12.37 3.36 10.28
N LEU A 107 -11.62 3.94 9.33
CA LEU A 107 -12.03 4.10 7.94
C LEU A 107 -11.19 3.15 7.10
N ILE A 108 -11.84 2.19 6.45
CA ILE A 108 -11.17 1.19 5.64
C ILE A 108 -11.59 1.38 4.18
N TYR A 109 -10.62 1.35 3.27
CA TYR A 109 -10.84 1.53 1.83
C TYR A 109 -10.29 0.36 1.03
N GLY A 110 -10.98 0.06 -0.06
CA GLY A 110 -10.53 -0.87 -1.10
C GLY A 110 -11.63 -1.80 -1.62
N PRO A 111 -11.26 -2.78 -2.46
CA PRO A 111 -9.93 -2.95 -3.05
C PRO A 111 -9.53 -1.80 -3.99
N LEU A 112 -8.25 -1.45 -4.02
CA LEU A 112 -7.68 -0.41 -4.88
C LEU A 112 -6.64 -0.99 -5.84
N SER A 113 -6.54 -0.42 -7.02
CA SER A 113 -5.47 -0.71 -7.99
C SER A 113 -4.27 0.22 -7.82
N ALA A 114 -3.10 -0.19 -8.32
CA ALA A 114 -1.91 0.68 -8.32
C ALA A 114 -2.16 2.01 -9.05
N LYS A 115 -2.97 2.02 -10.11
CA LYS A 115 -3.35 3.23 -10.86
C LYS A 115 -4.22 4.18 -10.04
N GLU A 116 -4.98 3.67 -9.09
CA GLU A 116 -5.73 4.53 -8.17
C GLU A 116 -4.78 5.20 -7.19
N LEU A 117 -3.69 4.56 -6.78
CA LEU A 117 -2.78 5.10 -5.77
C LEU A 117 -1.76 6.13 -6.28
N GLN A 118 -1.47 6.20 -7.58
CA GLN A 118 -0.44 7.07 -8.17
C GLN A 118 -0.90 7.70 -9.49
#